data_AF-A0A920JXK0-F1
#
_entry.id   AF-A0A920JXK0-F1
#
_cell.length_a   1.000
_cell.length_b   1.000
_cell.length_c   1.000
_cell.angle_alpha   90.00
_cell.angle_beta   90.00
_cell.angle_gamma   90.00
#
_symmetry.space_group_name_H-M   'P 1'
#
loop_
_entity.id
_entity.type
_entity.pdbx_description
1 polymer ?
#
loop_
_entity_poly.entity_id
_entity_poly.type
_entity_poly.pdbx_seq_one_letter_code
_entity_poly.pdbx_strand_id
1 'polypeptide(L)'
;MIYLDRPFSVGDWIRSPDKEIEGTVEDIGWRLTRIRTFDKRPLYIPNSIFASISVENPSRMSNRRIYEKIGIRYDDVSKMNTIVTEVKLMLQKHEQIDNEQTLMVNFNKFSESSIDFYLHFYKDNRLDLFS
;
A
#
# COMPACT_ATOMS: atom_id res chain seq x y z
N MET A 1 16.27 6.37 -22.05
CA MET A 1 15.16 5.59 -21.47
C MET A 1 14.49 6.37 -20.34
N ILE A 2 15.07 6.63 -19.16
CA ILE A 2 14.37 7.37 -18.08
C ILE A 2 13.81 8.74 -18.52
N TYR A 3 14.55 9.52 -19.31
CA TYR A 3 14.07 10.81 -19.83
C TYR A 3 12.95 10.71 -20.88
N LEU A 4 12.86 9.57 -21.57
CA LEU A 4 11.89 9.29 -22.64
C LEU A 4 10.63 8.63 -22.08
N ASP A 5 10.79 7.60 -21.24
CA ASP A 5 9.69 6.79 -20.70
C ASP A 5 9.15 7.33 -19.36
N ARG A 6 9.95 8.16 -18.65
CA ARG A 6 9.64 8.82 -17.37
C ARG A 6 8.77 7.97 -16.41
N PRO A 7 9.25 6.78 -15.99
CA PRO A 7 8.52 5.93 -15.04
C PRO A 7 8.29 6.62 -13.68
N PHE A 8 9.11 7.61 -13.35
CA PHE A 8 9.00 8.45 -12.16
C PHE A 8 9.55 9.86 -12.43
N SER A 9 9.13 10.80 -11.60
CA SER A 9 9.53 12.21 -11.64
C SER A 9 10.22 12.62 -10.33
N VAL A 10 10.90 13.76 -10.33
CA VAL A 10 11.35 14.40 -9.08
C VAL A 10 10.14 14.63 -8.17
N GLY A 11 10.26 14.25 -6.90
CA GLY A 11 9.18 14.28 -5.91
C GLY A 11 8.43 12.95 -5.76
N ASP A 12 8.53 12.02 -6.72
CA ASP A 12 7.92 10.70 -6.57
C ASP A 12 8.70 9.88 -5.53
N TRP A 13 7.97 9.23 -4.62
CA TRP A 13 8.47 8.11 -3.84
C TRP A 13 8.46 6.87 -4.73
N ILE A 14 9.63 6.26 -4.88
CA ILE A 14 9.80 5.01 -5.60
C ILE A 14 10.39 3.93 -4.71
N ARG A 15 10.10 2.68 -5.04
CA ARG A 15 10.74 1.52 -4.44
C ARG A 15 10.99 0.43 -5.46
N SER A 16 11.93 -0.47 -5.19
CA SER A 16 12.14 -1.68 -5.99
C SER A 16 12.03 -2.91 -5.09
N PRO A 17 11.26 -3.94 -5.46
CA PRO A 17 11.28 -5.21 -4.73
C PRO A 17 12.58 -6.00 -5.00
N ASP A 18 13.27 -5.72 -6.11
CA ASP A 18 14.46 -6.46 -6.54
C ASP A 18 15.76 -5.97 -5.88
N LYS A 19 15.75 -4.75 -5.33
CA LYS A 19 16.92 -4.09 -4.73
C LYS A 19 16.50 -3.23 -3.55
N GLU A 20 17.41 -2.97 -2.63
CA GLU A 20 17.23 -2.03 -1.49
C GLU A 20 17.21 -0.56 -1.94
N ILE A 21 16.31 -0.23 -2.87
CA ILE A 21 16.08 1.10 -3.40
C ILE A 21 14.71 1.53 -2.92
N GLU A 22 14.66 2.45 -1.98
CA GLU A 22 13.41 3.01 -1.47
C GLU A 22 13.61 4.45 -0.99
N GLY A 23 12.79 5.36 -1.50
CA GLY A 23 12.83 6.77 -1.09
C GLY A 23 12.29 7.74 -2.14
N THR A 24 12.38 9.03 -1.82
CA THR A 24 11.87 10.11 -2.69
C THR A 24 12.94 10.56 -3.68
N VAL A 25 12.58 10.65 -4.95
CA VAL A 25 13.48 11.15 -6.00
C VAL A 25 13.71 12.64 -5.79
N GLU A 26 14.95 13.05 -5.54
CA GLU A 26 15.32 14.46 -5.37
C GLU A 26 15.82 15.09 -6.68
N ASP A 27 16.54 14.33 -7.48
CA ASP A 27 17.13 14.83 -8.73
C ASP A 27 17.37 13.69 -9.72
N ILE A 28 17.19 13.97 -11.01
CA ILE A 28 17.43 13.03 -12.11
C ILE A 28 18.48 13.67 -13.02
N GLY A 29 19.74 13.31 -12.79
CA GLY A 29 20.85 13.71 -13.65
C GLY A 29 20.97 12.84 -14.90
N TRP A 30 21.95 13.18 -15.73
CA TRP A 30 22.23 12.44 -16.98
C TRP A 30 22.58 10.96 -16.75
N ARG A 31 23.43 10.68 -15.74
CA ARG A 31 23.91 9.32 -15.42
C ARG A 31 23.34 8.74 -14.13
N LEU A 32 22.97 9.60 -13.19
CA LEU A 32 22.62 9.22 -11.83
C LEU A 32 21.29 9.85 -11.43
N THR A 33 20.49 9.09 -10.70
CA THR A 33 19.33 9.60 -9.95
C THR A 33 19.72 9.67 -8.48
N ARG A 34 19.41 10.81 -7.85
CA ARG A 34 19.57 10.99 -6.40
C ARG A 34 18.22 10.75 -5.73
N ILE A 35 18.22 9.82 -4.78
CA ILE A 35 17.05 9.44 -3.98
C ILE A 35 17.35 9.77 -2.51
N ARG A 36 16.39 10.34 -1.80
CA ARG A 36 16.43 10.50 -0.34
C ARG A 36 15.74 9.31 0.31
N THR A 37 16.49 8.50 1.05
CA THR A 37 15.90 7.42 1.83
C THR A 37 15.09 7.97 3.01
N PHE A 38 14.28 7.13 3.65
CA PHE A 38 13.51 7.52 4.85
C PHE A 38 14.40 7.93 6.03
N ASP A 39 15.63 7.42 6.10
CA ASP A 39 16.65 7.84 7.06
C ASP A 39 17.30 9.20 6.71
N LYS A 40 16.74 9.92 5.74
CA LYS A 40 17.26 11.17 5.20
C LYS A 40 18.67 11.07 4.60
N ARG A 41 19.11 9.89 4.17
CA ARG A 41 20.42 9.70 3.51
C ARG A 41 20.29 9.86 2.00
N PRO A 42 21.25 10.53 1.33
CA PRO A 42 21.25 10.58 -0.13
C PRO A 42 21.78 9.25 -0.69
N LEU A 43 21.01 8.65 -1.59
CA LEU A 43 21.34 7.43 -2.33
C LEU A 43 21.51 7.79 -3.81
N TYR A 44 22.67 7.48 -4.37
CA TYR A 44 23.00 7.76 -5.77
C TYR A 44 22.94 6.48 -6.59
N ILE A 45 22.07 6.43 -7.60
CA ILE A 45 21.80 5.22 -8.37
C ILE A 45 22.10 5.47 -9.85
N PRO A 46 22.93 4.64 -10.50
CA PRO A 46 23.11 4.66 -11.95
C PRO A 46 21.81 4.45 -12.70
N ASN A 47 21.54 5.33 -13.66
CA ASN A 47 20.33 5.29 -14.48
C ASN A 47 20.16 3.97 -15.24
N SER A 48 21.26 3.29 -15.57
CA SER A 48 21.25 1.98 -16.24
C SER A 48 20.59 0.89 -15.40
N ILE A 49 20.60 0.99 -14.06
CA ILE A 49 19.99 -0.01 -13.19
C ILE A 49 18.48 -0.06 -13.41
N PHE A 50 17.83 1.08 -13.56
CA PHE A 50 16.37 1.18 -13.74
C PHE A 50 15.86 0.54 -15.04
N ALA A 51 16.74 0.26 -16.01
CA ALA A 51 16.36 -0.50 -17.21
C ALA A 51 16.30 -2.02 -16.96
N SER A 52 16.82 -2.49 -15.82
CA SER A 52 17.00 -3.92 -15.51
C SER A 52 16.26 -4.38 -14.25
N ILE A 53 15.58 -3.48 -13.56
CA ILE A 53 14.84 -3.78 -12.32
C ILE A 53 13.39 -3.33 -12.45
N SER A 54 12.55 -3.94 -11.64
CA SER A 54 11.18 -3.49 -11.45
C SER A 54 11.17 -2.27 -10.53
N VAL A 55 10.47 -1.21 -10.95
CA VAL A 55 10.29 0.01 -10.17
C VAL A 55 8.81 0.18 -9.89
N GLU A 56 8.47 0.28 -8.61
CA GLU A 56 7.14 0.65 -8.16
C GLU A 56 7.13 2.14 -7.81
N ASN A 57 6.06 2.82 -8.20
CA ASN A 57 5.84 4.24 -7.89
C ASN A 57 4.59 4.39 -7.00
N PRO A 58 4.73 4.19 -5.67
CA PRO A 58 3.63 4.42 -4.73
C PRO A 58 3.04 5.82 -4.78
N SER A 59 3.80 6.85 -5.16
CA SER A 59 3.27 8.23 -5.28
C SER A 59 2.18 8.36 -6.33
N ARG A 60 2.09 7.44 -7.29
CA ARG A 60 1.02 7.41 -8.31
C ARG A 60 -0.09 6.40 -7.99
N MET A 61 -0.14 5.88 -6.77
CA MET A 61 -1.14 4.91 -6.34
C MET A 61 -2.53 5.56 -6.21
N SER A 62 -3.52 5.03 -6.94
CA SER A 62 -4.90 5.54 -6.90
C SER A 62 -5.60 5.28 -5.57
N ASN A 63 -5.36 4.10 -4.99
CA ASN A 63 -6.02 3.65 -3.77
C ASN A 63 -5.04 2.87 -2.91
N ARG A 64 -5.08 3.06 -1.59
CA ARG A 64 -4.28 2.28 -0.65
C ARG A 64 -5.02 1.02 -0.22
N ARG A 65 -4.44 -0.14 -0.48
CA ARG A 65 -4.96 -1.42 0.01
C ARG A 65 -4.72 -1.57 1.52
N ILE A 66 -5.78 -1.94 2.24
CA ILE A 66 -5.73 -2.34 3.65
C ILE A 66 -6.05 -3.83 3.72
N TYR A 67 -5.13 -4.61 4.28
CA TYR A 67 -5.27 -6.04 4.49
C TYR A 67 -4.87 -6.41 5.91
N GLU A 68 -5.86 -6.65 6.76
CA GLU A 68 -5.67 -6.91 8.19
C GLU A 68 -6.33 -8.21 8.60
N LYS A 69 -5.77 -8.86 9.63
CA LYS A 69 -6.33 -10.07 10.23
C LYS A 69 -6.68 -9.77 11.68
N ILE A 70 -7.93 -10.03 12.05
CA ILE A 70 -8.44 -9.82 13.39
C ILE A 70 -8.86 -11.16 13.95
N GLY A 71 -8.31 -11.51 15.12
CA GLY A 71 -8.68 -12.69 15.87
C GLY A 71 -9.70 -12.35 16.96
N ILE A 72 -10.77 -13.14 17.05
CA ILE A 72 -11.70 -13.13 18.18
C ILE A 72 -11.49 -14.38 19.05
N ARG A 73 -11.93 -14.32 20.31
CA ARG A 73 -11.86 -15.48 21.20
C ARG A 73 -12.77 -16.60 20.71
N TYR A 74 -12.40 -17.84 21.01
CA TYR A 74 -13.21 -19.01 20.68
C TYR A 74 -14.60 -18.97 21.32
N ASP A 75 -14.71 -18.46 22.55
CA ASP A 75 -15.97 -18.30 23.26
C ASP A 75 -16.97 -17.38 22.54
N ASP A 76 -16.47 -16.47 21.70
CA ASP A 76 -17.26 -15.50 20.94
C ASP A 76 -17.58 -15.96 19.51
N VAL A 77 -17.31 -17.23 19.16
CA VAL A 77 -17.54 -17.77 17.80
C VAL A 77 -18.96 -17.57 17.31
N SER A 78 -19.95 -17.66 18.21
CA SER A 78 -21.37 -17.47 17.89
C SER A 78 -21.68 -16.06 17.39
N LYS A 79 -20.84 -15.07 17.76
CA LYS A 79 -20.97 -13.66 17.33
C LYS A 79 -20.22 -13.36 16.04
N MET A 80 -19.42 -14.29 15.51
CA MET A 80 -18.55 -14.06 14.34
C MET A 80 -19.31 -13.49 13.14
N ASN A 81 -20.46 -14.09 12.81
CA ASN A 81 -21.27 -13.64 11.67
C ASN A 81 -21.78 -12.20 11.86
N THR A 82 -22.21 -11.85 13.08
CA THR A 82 -22.66 -10.50 13.43
C THR A 82 -21.52 -9.50 13.33
N ILE A 83 -20.35 -9.81 13.91
CA ILE A 83 -19.15 -8.95 13.86
C ILE A 83 -18.74 -8.69 12.41
N VAL A 84 -18.62 -9.74 11.59
CA VAL A 84 -18.25 -9.61 10.17
C VAL A 84 -19.25 -8.73 9.41
N THR A 85 -20.55 -8.90 9.66
CA THR A 85 -21.61 -8.12 9.01
C THR A 85 -21.56 -6.65 9.44
N GLU A 86 -21.43 -6.37 10.73
CA GLU A 86 -21.36 -5.01 11.26
C GLU A 86 -20.10 -4.27 10.78
N VAL A 87 -18.94 -4.94 10.77
CA VAL A 87 -17.70 -4.39 10.24
C VAL A 87 -17.85 -4.10 8.75
N LYS A 88 -18.45 -5.02 7.97
CA LYS A 88 -18.70 -4.80 6.54
C LYS A 88 -19.60 -3.57 6.32
N LEU A 89 -20.68 -3.42 7.07
CA LEU A 89 -21.58 -2.27 6.99
C LEU A 89 -20.90 -0.97 7.42
N MET A 90 -20.05 -1.01 8.44
CA MET A 90 -19.26 0.12 8.90
C MET A 90 -18.30 0.61 7.81
N LEU A 91 -17.57 -0.33 7.17
CA LEU A 91 -16.66 0.02 6.08
C LEU A 91 -17.41 0.57 4.87
N GLN A 92 -18.56 -0.02 4.51
CA GLN A 92 -19.39 0.46 3.39
C GLN A 92 -19.90 1.90 3.58
N LYS A 93 -20.12 2.32 4.82
CA LYS A 93 -20.59 3.67 5.16
C LYS A 93 -19.45 4.67 5.36
N HIS A 94 -18.20 4.23 5.38
CA HIS A 94 -17.07 5.09 5.70
C HIS A 94 -16.65 5.92 4.49
N GLU A 95 -16.68 7.25 4.61
CA GLU A 95 -16.47 8.19 3.49
C GLU A 95 -15.12 8.03 2.79
N GLN A 96 -14.08 7.64 3.52
CA GLN A 96 -12.73 7.43 2.96
C GLN A 96 -12.52 6.09 2.25
N ILE A 97 -13.50 5.19 2.28
CA ILE A 97 -13.40 3.86 1.67
C ILE A 97 -14.00 3.91 0.28
N ASP A 98 -13.22 3.40 -0.69
CA ASP A 98 -13.68 3.27 -2.06
C ASP A 98 -14.54 2.02 -2.20
N ASN A 99 -15.86 2.23 -2.25
CA ASN A 99 -16.87 1.18 -2.39
C ASN A 99 -16.97 0.62 -3.82
N GLU A 100 -16.33 1.25 -4.82
CA GLU A 100 -16.25 0.71 -6.18
C GLU A 100 -15.18 -0.39 -6.28
N GLN A 101 -14.21 -0.37 -5.37
CA GLN A 101 -13.17 -1.39 -5.28
C GLN A 101 -13.60 -2.59 -4.44
N THR A 102 -12.75 -3.62 -4.44
CA THR A 102 -13.03 -4.86 -3.69
C THR A 102 -13.08 -4.60 -2.19
N LEU A 103 -14.24 -4.83 -1.57
CA LEU A 103 -14.44 -4.84 -0.12
C LEU A 103 -14.84 -6.25 0.35
N MET A 104 -13.97 -6.89 1.11
CA MET A 104 -14.18 -8.21 1.69
C MET A 104 -13.93 -8.16 3.19
N VAL A 105 -14.91 -8.63 3.95
CA VAL A 105 -14.76 -8.94 5.37
C VAL A 105 -15.32 -10.33 5.53
N ASN A 106 -14.44 -11.32 5.75
CA ASN A 106 -14.82 -12.71 5.79
C ASN A 106 -14.01 -13.46 6.85
N PHE A 107 -14.61 -14.52 7.38
CA PHE A 107 -13.88 -15.51 8.14
C PHE A 107 -12.69 -16.04 7.34
N ASN A 108 -11.57 -16.27 8.03
CA ASN A 108 -10.33 -16.76 7.46
C ASN A 108 -10.07 -18.20 7.89
N LYS A 109 -9.82 -18.40 9.19
CA LYS A 109 -9.40 -19.70 9.74
C LYS A 109 -9.55 -19.74 11.27
N PHE A 110 -9.47 -20.95 11.80
CA PHE A 110 -9.20 -21.20 13.21
C PHE A 110 -7.67 -21.17 13.43
N SER A 111 -7.22 -20.40 14.42
CA SER A 111 -5.82 -20.23 14.82
C SER A 111 -5.62 -20.73 16.25
N GLU A 112 -4.39 -20.91 16.72
CA GLU A 112 -4.11 -21.61 18.00
C GLU A 112 -4.83 -21.04 19.23
N SER A 113 -5.10 -19.73 19.26
CA SER A 113 -5.77 -19.05 20.38
C SER A 113 -6.92 -18.12 19.96
N SER A 114 -7.26 -18.11 18.66
CA SER A 114 -8.26 -17.20 18.10
C SER A 114 -8.96 -17.77 16.89
N ILE A 115 -10.12 -17.19 16.58
CA ILE A 115 -10.84 -17.40 15.34
C ILE A 115 -10.63 -16.14 14.50
N ASP A 116 -9.99 -16.28 13.36
CA ASP A 116 -9.54 -15.15 12.57
C ASP A 116 -10.53 -14.84 11.45
N PHE A 117 -10.82 -13.56 11.27
CA PHE A 117 -11.40 -13.02 10.05
C PHE A 117 -10.42 -11.99 9.46
N TYR A 118 -10.55 -11.72 8.17
CA TYR A 118 -9.72 -10.73 7.49
C TYR A 118 -10.56 -9.59 6.93
N LEU A 119 -9.93 -8.44 6.80
CA LEU A 119 -10.45 -7.27 6.12
C LEU A 119 -9.57 -7.04 4.90
N HIS A 120 -10.19 -6.88 3.74
CA HIS A 120 -9.52 -6.54 2.50
C HIS A 120 -10.33 -5.47 1.78
N PHE A 121 -9.87 -4.23 1.83
CA PHE A 121 -10.54 -3.09 1.23
C PHE A 121 -9.53 -2.03 0.77
N TYR A 122 -10.02 -1.04 0.03
CA TYR A 122 -9.21 0.03 -0.52
C TYR A 122 -9.68 1.38 0.03
N LYS A 123 -8.74 2.16 0.54
CA LYS A 123 -8.95 3.56 0.91
C LYS A 123 -8.68 4.45 -0.31
N ASP A 124 -9.51 5.45 -0.56
CA ASP A 124 -9.22 6.46 -1.60
C ASP A 124 -8.11 7.41 -1.12
N ASN A 125 -7.01 7.47 -1.87
CA ASN A 125 -5.90 8.37 -1.56
C ASN A 125 -6.18 9.82 -1.94
N ARG A 126 -7.19 10.10 -2.79
CA ARG A 126 -7.53 11.47 -3.20
C ARG A 126 -8.12 12.30 -2.05
N LEU A 127 -8.72 11.63 -1.07
CA LEU A 127 -9.33 12.29 0.09
C LEU A 127 -8.31 12.72 1.14
N ASP A 128 -7.09 12.17 1.12
CA ASP A 128 -6.00 12.54 2.04
C ASP A 128 -5.29 13.86 1.65
N LEU A 129 -5.60 14.43 0.47
CA LEU A 129 -5.06 15.72 0.01
C LEU A 129 -5.82 16.94 0.55
N PHE A 130 -6.93 16.74 1.27
CA PHE A 130 -7.81 17.80 1.76
C PHE A 130 -7.92 17.88 3.30
N SER A 131 -7.03 17.20 4.03
CA SER A 131 -6.93 17.24 5.50
C SER A 131 -5.57 17.73 5.95
#